data_AF-A0A813R526-F1
#
_entry.id   AF-A0A813R526-F1
#
_cell.length_a   1.000
_cell.length_b   1.000
_cell.length_c   1.000
_cell.angle_alpha   90.00
_cell.angle_beta   90.00
_cell.angle_gamma   90.00
#
_symmetry.space_group_name_H-M   'P 1'
#
loop_
_entity.id
_entity.type
_entity.pdbx_description
1 polymer ?
#
loop_
_entity_poly.entity_id
_entity_poly.type
_entity_poly.pdbx_seq_one_letter_code
_entity_poly.pdbx_strand_id
1 'polypeptide(L)'
;MSEGATISILVFGIDSAVTDKVSARLQSQGVDARSLAISNTPESDAEIQRVAGEKNWSGLIVGHGVRQDQEWFERVMKIVNEVSPNISTVNTKGPDDVENAIERHFNVKLPLTRA
;
A
#
# COMPACT_ATOMS: atom_id res chain seq x y z
N MET A 1 -3.61 -12.28 26.16
CA MET A 1 -4.42 -11.61 25.13
C MET A 1 -3.45 -11.25 24.03
N SER A 2 -3.46 -11.96 22.91
CA SER A 2 -2.55 -11.66 21.80
C SER A 2 -2.99 -10.32 21.22
N GLU A 3 -2.19 -9.27 21.37
CA GLU A 3 -2.31 -8.07 20.53
C GLU A 3 -2.38 -8.55 19.09
N GLY A 4 -3.54 -8.41 18.45
CA GLY A 4 -3.65 -8.67 17.03
C GLY A 4 -2.69 -7.71 16.33
N ALA A 5 -1.71 -8.23 15.59
CA ALA A 5 -0.75 -7.39 14.89
C ALA A 5 -1.53 -6.43 13.98
N THR A 6 -1.43 -5.13 14.25
CA THR A 6 -2.05 -4.09 13.42
C THR A 6 -1.43 -4.14 12.03
N ILE A 7 -2.23 -4.46 11.02
CA ILE A 7 -1.77 -4.48 9.63
C ILE A 7 -1.61 -3.03 9.17
N SER A 8 -0.41 -2.71 8.69
CA SER A 8 -0.08 -1.40 8.12
C SER A 8 0.15 -1.50 6.60
N ILE A 9 -0.57 -0.71 5.81
CA ILE A 9 -0.55 -0.78 4.34
C ILE A 9 -0.15 0.56 3.73
N LEU A 10 0.87 0.55 2.87
CA LEU A 10 1.23 1.69 2.04
C LEU A 10 0.60 1.53 0.65
N VAL A 11 -0.16 2.53 0.21
CA VAL A 11 -0.87 2.53 -1.07
C VAL A 11 -0.22 3.56 -1.99
N PHE A 12 0.45 3.11 -3.05
CA PHE A 12 1.01 3.96 -4.08
C PHE A 12 0.09 4.09 -5.28
N GLY A 13 0.09 5.24 -5.92
CA GLY A 13 -0.59 5.43 -7.20
C GLY A 13 -0.18 6.71 -7.89
N ILE A 14 -0.70 6.91 -9.10
CA ILE A 14 -0.56 8.16 -9.87
C ILE A 14 -1.69 9.13 -9.53
N ASP A 15 -2.91 8.59 -9.39
CA ASP A 15 -4.14 9.34 -9.15
C ASP A 15 -4.42 9.40 -7.64
N SER A 16 -4.38 10.62 -7.06
CA SER A 16 -4.70 10.83 -5.65
C SER A 16 -6.13 10.45 -5.32
N ALA A 17 -7.10 10.73 -6.18
CA ALA A 17 -8.50 10.42 -5.90
C ALA A 17 -8.74 8.91 -5.76
N VAL A 18 -8.05 8.07 -6.54
CA VAL A 18 -8.16 6.61 -6.42
C VAL A 18 -7.36 6.10 -5.22
N THR A 19 -6.12 6.59 -5.06
CA THR A 19 -5.21 6.15 -4.00
C THR A 19 -5.77 6.48 -2.61
N ASP A 20 -6.33 7.68 -2.43
CA ASP A 20 -6.94 8.13 -1.18
C ASP A 20 -8.25 7.39 -0.88
N LYS A 21 -9.05 7.05 -1.90
CA LYS A 21 -10.24 6.21 -1.70
C LYS A 21 -9.88 4.82 -1.17
N VAL A 22 -8.81 4.23 -1.69
CA VAL A 22 -8.33 2.92 -1.22
C VAL A 22 -7.84 3.02 0.22
N SER A 23 -7.01 4.00 0.56
CA SER A 23 -6.50 4.17 1.93
C SER A 23 -7.64 4.47 2.92
N ALA A 24 -8.58 5.35 2.59
CA ALA A 24 -9.74 5.66 3.43
C ALA A 24 -10.62 4.44 3.68
N ARG A 25 -10.85 3.62 2.64
CA ARG A 25 -11.61 2.36 2.76
C ARG A 25 -10.93 1.41 3.73
N LEU A 26 -9.61 1.24 3.63
CA LEU A 26 -8.83 0.40 4.55
C LEU A 26 -8.88 0.90 6.00
N GLN A 27 -8.71 2.21 6.19
CA GLN A 27 -8.81 2.84 7.51
C GLN A 27 -10.19 2.63 8.14
N SER A 28 -11.27 2.65 7.34
CA SER A 28 -12.62 2.36 7.82
C SER A 28 -12.78 0.93 8.38
N GLN A 29 -11.93 0.00 7.95
CA GLN A 29 -11.88 -1.40 8.41
C GLN A 29 -10.79 -1.63 9.47
N GLY A 30 -10.25 -0.56 10.09
CA GLY A 30 -9.24 -0.65 11.14
C GLY A 30 -7.83 -1.03 10.66
N VAL A 31 -7.57 -0.99 9.36
CA VAL A 31 -6.23 -1.16 8.79
C VAL A 31 -5.49 0.19 8.84
N ASP A 32 -4.25 0.19 9.30
CA ASP A 32 -3.40 1.37 9.31
C ASP A 32 -2.85 1.64 7.89
N ALA A 33 -3.65 2.32 7.07
CA ALA A 33 -3.28 2.61 5.69
C ALA A 33 -2.80 4.05 5.48
N ARG A 34 -1.82 4.25 4.58
CA ARG A 34 -1.42 5.57 4.07
C ARG A 34 -1.40 5.55 2.55
N SER A 35 -1.96 6.59 1.94
CA SER A 35 -1.84 6.83 0.50
C SER A 35 -0.63 7.71 0.20
N LEU A 36 0.02 7.42 -0.93
CA LEU A 36 1.04 8.26 -1.55
C LEU A 36 0.79 8.30 -3.06
N ALA A 37 0.23 9.41 -3.52
CA ALA A 37 0.04 9.68 -4.94
C ALA A 37 1.21 10.51 -5.47
N ILE A 38 1.93 9.98 -6.44
CA ILE A 38 3.17 10.56 -6.96
C ILE A 38 3.25 10.42 -8.47
N SER A 39 3.98 11.32 -9.10
CA SER A 39 4.28 11.27 -10.54
C SER A 39 5.60 10.55 -10.78
N ASN A 40 5.86 10.10 -12.00
CA ASN A 40 7.16 9.52 -12.37
C ASN A 40 8.19 10.65 -12.56
N THR A 41 8.72 11.19 -11.46
CA THR A 41 9.76 12.23 -11.45
C THR A 41 10.86 11.91 -10.44
N PRO A 42 12.09 12.42 -10.62
CA PRO A 42 13.19 12.18 -9.68
C PRO A 42 12.89 12.61 -8.23
N GLU A 43 12.12 13.68 -8.03
CA GLU A 43 11.73 14.16 -6.70
C GLU A 43 10.82 13.15 -5.97
N SER A 44 10.08 12.34 -6.74
CA SER A 44 9.19 11.33 -6.18
C SER A 44 9.96 10.17 -5.55
N ASP A 45 11.18 9.87 -6.01
CA ASP A 45 12.03 8.81 -5.44
C ASP A 45 12.38 9.09 -3.97
N ALA A 46 12.72 10.34 -3.65
CA ALA A 46 13.03 10.76 -2.28
C ALA A 46 11.79 10.67 -1.37
N GLU A 47 10.61 11.02 -1.89
CA GLU A 47 9.36 10.93 -1.14
C GLU A 47 8.91 9.47 -0.91
N ILE A 48 9.07 8.59 -1.92
CA ILE A 48 8.86 7.14 -1.78
C ILE A 48 9.75 6.61 -0.66
N GLN A 49 11.05 6.92 -0.71
CA GLN A 49 12.02 6.47 0.29
C GLN A 49 11.65 6.97 1.69
N ARG A 50 11.29 8.25 1.81
CA ARG A 50 10.90 8.87 3.08
C ARG A 50 9.69 8.16 3.67
N VAL A 51 8.59 8.01 2.92
CA VAL A 51 7.34 7.42 3.42
C VAL A 51 7.47 5.91 3.66
N ALA A 52 8.13 5.18 2.77
CA ALA A 52 8.39 3.75 2.98
C ALA A 52 9.32 3.50 4.18
N GLY A 53 10.15 4.47 4.58
CA GLY A 53 11.03 4.38 5.75
C GLY A 53 10.44 4.93 7.05
N GLU A 54 9.26 5.54 7.05
CA GLU A 54 8.66 6.13 8.27
C GLU A 54 8.36 5.10 9.36
N LYS A 55 8.04 3.86 8.97
CA LYS A 55 7.74 2.75 9.87
C LYS A 55 7.87 1.40 9.16
N ASN A 56 7.73 0.31 9.92
CA ASN A 56 7.63 -1.03 9.37
C ASN A 56 6.24 -1.28 8.79
N TRP A 57 6.13 -1.15 7.48
CA TRP A 57 4.92 -1.48 6.74
C TRP A 57 4.74 -2.99 6.61
N SER A 58 3.51 -3.47 6.75
CA SER A 58 3.16 -4.88 6.54
C SER A 58 3.00 -5.20 5.06
N GLY A 59 2.40 -4.27 4.30
CA GLY A 59 2.11 -4.48 2.90
C GLY A 59 2.19 -3.23 2.03
N LEU A 60 2.43 -3.46 0.74
CA LEU A 60 2.49 -2.47 -0.31
C LEU A 60 1.42 -2.75 -1.37
N ILE A 61 0.51 -1.81 -1.60
CA ILE A 61 -0.39 -1.84 -2.76
C ILE A 61 0.15 -0.84 -3.77
N VAL A 62 0.53 -1.32 -4.95
CA VAL A 62 0.95 -0.43 -6.05
C VAL A 62 -0.22 -0.25 -7.02
N GLY A 63 -0.61 0.98 -7.32
CA GLY A 63 -1.74 1.30 -8.18
C GLY A 63 -1.52 0.87 -9.63
N HIS A 64 -2.61 0.61 -10.35
CA HIS A 64 -2.56 0.06 -11.70
C HIS A 64 -1.72 0.92 -12.67
N GLY A 65 -1.83 2.25 -12.60
CA GLY A 65 -1.04 3.14 -13.45
C GLY A 65 0.47 2.98 -13.26
N VAL A 66 0.94 2.82 -12.02
CA VAL A 66 2.37 2.58 -11.73
C VAL A 66 2.79 1.21 -12.25
N ARG A 67 1.95 0.18 -12.13
CA ARG A 67 2.24 -1.18 -12.62
C ARG A 67 2.31 -1.29 -14.16
N GLN A 68 1.72 -0.34 -14.90
CA GLN A 68 1.76 -0.36 -16.37
C GLN A 68 3.12 0.10 -16.93
N ASP A 69 3.86 0.91 -16.18
CA ASP A 69 5.21 1.33 -16.51
C ASP A 69 6.21 0.42 -15.78
N GLN A 70 6.77 -0.56 -16.48
CA GLN A 70 7.63 -1.57 -15.86
C GLN A 70 8.90 -0.96 -15.25
N GLU A 71 9.53 0.01 -15.93
CA GLU A 71 10.75 0.66 -15.42
C GLU A 71 10.45 1.44 -14.14
N TRP A 72 9.30 2.13 -14.10
CA TRP A 72 8.89 2.85 -12.90
C TRP A 72 8.50 1.89 -11.77
N PHE A 73 7.74 0.84 -12.07
CA PHE A 73 7.37 -0.18 -11.09
C PHE A 73 8.60 -0.81 -10.44
N GLU A 74 9.58 -1.26 -11.24
CA GLU A 74 10.82 -1.84 -10.75
C GLU A 74 11.61 -0.85 -9.88
N ARG A 75 11.62 0.43 -10.27
CA ARG A 75 12.26 1.50 -9.48
C ARG A 75 11.59 1.71 -8.13
N VAL A 76 10.26 1.82 -8.09
CA VAL A 76 9.49 1.95 -6.83
C VAL A 76 9.75 0.76 -5.93
N MET A 77 9.68 -0.46 -6.48
CA MET A 77 9.93 -1.69 -5.71
C MET A 77 11.35 -1.74 -5.16
N LYS A 78 12.35 -1.31 -5.94
CA LYS A 78 13.74 -1.24 -5.47
C LYS A 78 13.87 -0.29 -4.27
N ILE A 79 13.39 0.95 -4.39
CA ILE A 79 13.48 1.95 -3.30
C ILE A 79 12.77 1.44 -2.05
N VAL A 80 11.55 0.91 -2.20
CA VAL A 80 10.77 0.39 -1.07
C VAL A 80 11.46 -0.78 -0.39
N ASN A 81 12.01 -1.73 -1.15
CA ASN A 81 12.72 -2.89 -0.58
C ASN A 81 14.05 -2.50 0.11
N GLU A 82 14.69 -1.40 -0.28
CA GLU A 82 15.90 -0.90 0.37
C GLU A 82 15.63 -0.40 1.80
N VAL A 83 14.50 0.28 2.02
CA VAL A 83 14.15 0.86 3.34
C VAL A 83 13.16 0.03 4.15
N SER A 84 12.39 -0.83 3.49
CA SER A 84 11.37 -1.71 4.07
C SER A 84 11.52 -3.14 3.53
N PRO A 85 12.62 -3.85 3.85
CA PRO A 85 12.97 -5.14 3.23
C PRO A 85 11.98 -6.28 3.50
N ASN A 86 11.11 -6.14 4.51
CA ASN A 86 10.13 -7.16 4.89
C ASN A 86 8.70 -6.83 4.42
N ILE A 87 8.51 -5.74 3.66
CA ILE A 87 7.20 -5.35 3.16
C ILE A 87 6.75 -6.32 2.06
N SER A 88 5.53 -6.81 2.16
CA SER A 88 4.99 -7.72 1.15
C SER A 88 4.17 -6.97 0.12
N THR A 89 4.34 -7.28 -1.17
CA THR A 89 3.50 -6.68 -2.22
C THR A 89 2.13 -7.35 -2.27
N VAL A 90 1.08 -6.55 -2.10
CA VAL A 90 -0.31 -6.99 -2.14
C VAL A 90 -0.87 -6.71 -3.54
N ASN A 91 -1.06 -7.79 -4.30
CA ASN A 91 -1.60 -7.72 -5.65
C ASN A 91 -3.12 -7.55 -5.63
N THR A 92 -3.59 -6.44 -6.19
CA THR A 92 -5.02 -6.12 -6.33
C THR A 92 -5.41 -6.10 -7.80
N LYS A 93 -6.65 -6.50 -8.13
CA LYS A 93 -7.23 -6.36 -9.48
C LYS A 93 -7.83 -4.98 -9.76
N GLY A 94 -8.11 -4.22 -8.70
CA GLY A 94 -8.74 -2.91 -8.74
C GLY A 94 -9.12 -2.45 -7.34
N PRO A 95 -9.71 -1.25 -7.19
CA PRO A 95 -10.07 -0.69 -5.89
C PRO A 95 -11.08 -1.56 -5.11
N ASP A 96 -11.96 -2.29 -5.80
CA ASP A 96 -12.98 -3.12 -5.15
C ASP A 96 -12.47 -4.50 -4.66
N ASP A 97 -11.27 -4.92 -5.06
CA ASP A 97 -10.66 -6.21 -4.67
C ASP A 97 -9.66 -6.07 -3.51
N VAL A 98 -9.43 -4.84 -3.02
CA VAL A 98 -8.37 -4.52 -2.05
C VAL A 98 -8.53 -5.32 -0.74
N GLU A 99 -9.74 -5.37 -0.19
CA GLU A 99 -10.02 -6.08 1.07
C GLU A 99 -9.73 -7.58 0.93
N ASN A 100 -10.32 -8.20 -0.09
CA ASN A 100 -10.11 -9.62 -0.41
C ASN A 100 -8.62 -9.93 -0.69
N ALA A 101 -7.89 -9.00 -1.31
CA ALA A 101 -6.46 -9.16 -1.54
C ALA A 101 -5.67 -9.18 -0.22
N ILE A 102 -5.95 -8.25 0.70
CA ILE A 102 -5.29 -8.18 2.01
C ILE A 102 -5.63 -9.41 2.86
N GLU A 103 -6.90 -9.78 2.95
CA GLU A 103 -7.34 -10.95 3.72
C GLU A 103 -6.65 -12.23 3.27
N ARG A 104 -6.60 -12.46 1.94
CA ARG A 104 -5.89 -13.60 1.36
C ARG A 104 -4.38 -13.53 1.60
N HIS A 105 -3.80 -12.35 1.48
CA HIS A 105 -2.35 -12.17 1.55
C HIS A 105 -1.80 -12.34 2.96
N PHE A 106 -2.47 -11.76 3.96
CA PHE A 106 -2.06 -11.85 5.36
C PHE A 106 -2.74 -12.97 6.12
N ASN A 107 -3.62 -13.74 5.46
CA ASN A 107 -4.43 -14.79 6.06
C ASN A 107 -5.21 -14.30 7.30
N VAL A 108 -5.86 -13.14 7.16
CA VAL A 108 -6.67 -12.50 8.20
C VAL A 108 -8.09 -12.26 7.69
N LYS A 109 -9.01 -11.97 8.62
CA LYS A 109 -10.27 -11.32 8.28
C LYS A 109 -10.20 -9.88 8.74
N LEU A 110 -10.46 -8.93 7.85
CA LEU A 110 -10.58 -7.54 8.23
C LEU A 110 -11.84 -7.40 9.09
N PRO A 111 -11.77 -6.68 10.23
CA PRO A 111 -12.94 -6.49 11.05
C PRO A 111 -13.98 -5.73 10.23
N LEU A 112 -15.14 -6.37 10.01
CA LEU A 112 -16.31 -5.68 9.49
C LEU A 112 -16.72 -4.66 10.53
N THR A 113 -16.24 -3.43 10.38
CA THR A 113 -16.81 -2.31 11.14
C THR A 113 -18.22 -2.16 10.60
N ARG A 114 -19.20 -2.69 11.37
CA ARG A 114 -20.61 -2.38 11.17
C ARG A 114 -20.72 -0.85 11.21
N ALA A 115 -20.92 -0.25 10.04
CA ALA A 115 -21.43 1.10 9.93
C ALA A 115 -22.78 1.21 10.65
#